data_AF-A0A161CEY5-F1
#
_entry.id   AF-A0A161CEY5-F1
#
_cell.length_a   1.000
_cell.length_b   1.000
_cell.length_c   1.000
_cell.angle_alpha   90.00
_cell.angle_beta   90.00
_cell.angle_gamma   90.00
#
_symmetry.space_group_name_H-M   'P 1'
#
loop_
_entity.id
_entity.type
_entity.pdbx_description
1 polymer ?
#
loop_
_entity_poly.entity_id
_entity_poly.type
_entity_poly.pdbx_seq_one_letter_code
_entity_poly.pdbx_strand_id
1 'polypeptide(L)'
;ATNISKGILKYANSGGVRLGGLVCNERQTDKELELAEALAKKLGTQLIYFVPRDNVVQHAELRRMTVLEYAPDSKQADHYRNL
;
A
#
# COMPACT_ATOMS: atom_id res chain seq x y z
N ALA A 1 1.26 -14.28 -3.51
CA ALA A 1 -0.02 -13.70 -3.98
C ALA A 1 -1.28 -14.40 -3.43
N THR A 2 -1.19 -15.62 -2.88
CA THR A 2 -2.36 -16.47 -2.58
C THR A 2 -3.16 -16.09 -1.31
N ASN A 3 -2.53 -15.37 -0.36
CA ASN A 3 -3.17 -15.07 0.93
C ASN A 3 -4.12 -13.87 0.87
N ILE A 4 -3.81 -12.85 0.07
CA ILE A 4 -4.65 -11.66 -0.12
C ILE A 4 -5.98 -12.03 -0.80
N SER A 5 -5.92 -12.81 -1.88
CA SER A 5 -7.11 -13.27 -2.61
C SER A 5 -8.04 -14.13 -1.75
N LYS A 6 -7.48 -15.02 -0.91
CA LYS A 6 -8.25 -15.83 0.04
C LYS A 6 -8.90 -14.97 1.14
N GLY A 7 -8.20 -13.94 1.62
CA GLY A 7 -8.74 -12.98 2.58
C GLY A 7 -9.96 -12.25 2.00
N ILE A 8 -9.82 -11.66 0.81
CA ILE A 8 -10.91 -10.93 0.14
C ILE A 8 -12.12 -11.84 -0.10
N LEU A 9 -11.92 -13.07 -0.58
CA LEU A 9 -13.00 -14.03 -0.79
C LEU A 9 -13.71 -14.43 0.52
N LYS A 10 -12.97 -14.55 1.62
CA LYS A 10 -13.52 -14.88 2.94
C LYS A 10 -14.37 -13.73 3.51
N TYR A 11 -13.91 -12.48 3.38
CA TYR A 11 -14.59 -11.31 3.91
C TYR A 11 -15.77 -10.84 3.03
N ALA A 12 -15.72 -11.08 1.72
CA ALA A 12 -16.85 -10.78 0.82
C ALA A 12 -18.13 -11.56 1.18
N ASN A 13 -17.99 -12.78 1.72
CA ASN A 13 -19.11 -13.64 2.11
C ASN A 13 -19.62 -13.41 3.54
N SER A 14 -18.85 -12.72 4.39
CA SER A 14 -19.23 -12.41 5.78
C SER A 14 -19.85 -11.02 5.81
N GLY A 15 -21.17 -10.95 5.57
CA GLY A 15 -21.93 -9.72 5.32
C GLY A 15 -21.61 -8.57 6.27
N GLY A 16 -20.98 -7.52 5.73
CA GLY A 16 -20.68 -6.27 6.43
C GLY A 16 -19.36 -5.62 6.02
N VAL A 17 -18.37 -6.42 5.57
CA VAL A 17 -17.02 -5.93 5.24
C VAL A 17 -16.87 -5.71 3.74
N ARG A 18 -16.36 -4.53 3.34
CA ARG A 18 -16.06 -4.19 1.94
C ARG A 18 -14.56 -3.94 1.76
N LEU A 19 -14.06 -4.24 0.57
CA LEU A 19 -12.70 -3.89 0.17
C LEU A 19 -12.68 -2.44 -0.33
N GLY A 20 -12.02 -1.54 0.40
CA GLY A 20 -11.89 -0.13 0.04
C GLY A 20 -10.93 0.14 -1.13
N GLY A 21 -9.91 -0.71 -1.27
CA GLY A 21 -8.91 -0.60 -2.33
C GLY A 21 -7.59 -1.28 -1.96
N LEU A 22 -6.63 -1.16 -2.87
CA LEU A 22 -5.27 -1.64 -2.69
C LEU A 22 -4.32 -0.46 -2.50
N VAL A 23 -3.42 -0.58 -1.55
CA VAL A 23 -2.23 0.28 -1.44
C VAL A 23 -1.03 -0.60 -1.76
N CYS A 24 -0.27 -0.23 -2.77
CA CYS A 24 0.93 -0.96 -3.16
C CYS A 24 2.16 -0.28 -2.55
N ASN A 25 2.93 -1.03 -1.77
CA ASN A 25 4.22 -0.57 -1.25
C ASN A 25 5.30 -1.11 -2.18
N GLU A 26 5.96 -0.21 -2.90
CA GLU A 26 6.96 -0.53 -3.90
C GLU A 26 8.14 -1.33 -3.31
N ARG A 27 8.57 -2.36 -4.06
CA ARG A 27 9.74 -3.18 -3.76
C ARG A 27 10.83 -3.04 -4.82
N GLN A 28 10.70 -2.05 -5.71
CA GLN A 28 11.60 -1.79 -6.85
C GLN A 28 11.66 -3.00 -7.79
N THR A 29 10.51 -3.62 -8.04
CA THR A 29 10.39 -4.71 -9.00
C THR A 29 9.86 -4.18 -10.33
N ASP A 30 10.37 -4.71 -11.45
CA ASP A 30 9.87 -4.33 -12.77
C ASP A 30 8.35 -4.55 -12.89
N LYS A 31 7.65 -3.56 -13.45
CA LYS A 31 6.20 -3.59 -13.74
C LYS A 31 5.31 -3.78 -12.50
N GLU A 32 5.77 -3.40 -11.31
CA GLU A 32 5.00 -3.56 -10.07
C GLU A 32 3.70 -2.74 -10.07
N LEU A 33 3.73 -1.53 -10.64
CA LEU A 33 2.54 -0.69 -10.81
C LEU A 33 1.49 -1.37 -11.71
N GLU A 34 1.88 -1.82 -12.91
CA GLU A 34 0.99 -2.53 -13.85
C GLU A 34 0.38 -3.78 -13.22
N LEU A 35 1.19 -4.53 -12.46
CA LEU A 35 0.73 -5.73 -11.76
C LEU A 35 -0.30 -5.38 -10.66
N ALA A 36 -0.04 -4.32 -9.89
CA ALA A 36 -0.92 -3.88 -8.82
C ALA A 36 -2.27 -3.37 -9.37
N GLU A 37 -2.25 -2.61 -10.46
CA GLU A 37 -3.45 -2.15 -11.17
C GLU A 37 -4.24 -3.33 -11.75
N ALA A 38 -3.57 -4.27 -12.41
CA ALA A 38 -4.21 -5.46 -12.94
C ALA A 38 -4.84 -6.32 -11.83
N LEU A 39 -4.17 -6.40 -10.67
CA LEU A 39 -4.70 -7.09 -9.50
C LEU A 39 -5.93 -6.37 -8.92
N ALA A 40 -5.90 -5.04 -8.81
CA ALA A 40 -7.03 -4.22 -8.37
C ALA A 40 -8.26 -4.48 -9.24
N LYS A 41 -8.07 -4.39 -10.56
CA LYS A 41 -9.11 -4.63 -11.55
C LYS A 41 -9.69 -6.04 -11.46
N LYS A 42 -8.84 -7.06 -11.30
CA LYS A 42 -9.28 -8.46 -11.13
C LYS A 42 -10.05 -8.70 -9.84
N LEU A 43 -9.74 -7.94 -8.79
CA LEU A 43 -10.45 -8.00 -7.50
C LEU A 43 -11.71 -7.14 -7.48
N GLY A 44 -12.02 -6.41 -8.56
CA GLY A 44 -13.15 -5.49 -8.62
C GLY A 44 -12.97 -4.27 -7.71
N THR A 45 -11.73 -3.85 -7.49
CA THR A 45 -11.37 -2.72 -6.64
C THR A 45 -10.42 -1.76 -7.36
N GLN A 46 -10.01 -0.68 -6.68
CA GLN A 46 -9.07 0.31 -7.20
C GLN A 46 -7.73 0.25 -6.47
N LEU A 47 -6.66 0.57 -7.19
CA LEU A 47 -5.39 0.93 -6.58
C LEU A 47 -5.52 2.36 -6.07
N ILE A 48 -5.62 2.53 -4.74
CA ILE A 48 -5.80 3.84 -4.10
C ILE A 48 -4.49 4.64 -4.20
N TYR A 49 -3.38 3.96 -3.95
CA TYR A 49 -2.09 4.62 -3.90
C TYR A 49 -0.93 3.65 -4.15
N PHE A 50 0.14 4.19 -4.72
CA PHE A 50 1.40 3.50 -4.93
C PHE A 50 2.49 4.23 -4.12
N VAL A 51 2.90 3.63 -3.00
CA VAL A 51 3.88 4.21 -2.09
C VAL A 51 5.28 3.84 -2.58
N PRO A 52 6.12 4.81 -2.98
CA PRO A 52 7.47 4.52 -3.45
C PRO A 52 8.37 4.07 -2.31
N ARG A 53 9.45 3.37 -2.67
CA ARG A 53 10.45 2.89 -1.71
C ARG A 53 11.46 3.99 -1.38
N ASP A 54 11.51 4.38 -0.11
CA ASP A 54 12.48 5.36 0.39
C ASP A 54 13.17 4.86 1.67
N ASN A 55 14.49 5.03 1.77
CA ASN A 55 15.29 4.64 2.92
C ASN A 55 14.96 5.46 4.18
N VAL A 56 14.33 6.64 4.03
CA VAL A 56 13.85 7.45 5.16
C VAL A 56 12.88 6.67 6.05
N VAL A 57 12.11 5.74 5.48
CA VAL A 57 11.20 4.85 6.22
C VAL A 57 12.00 4.00 7.20
N GLN A 58 13.08 3.36 6.74
CA GLN A 58 13.94 2.53 7.59
C GLN A 58 14.62 3.36 8.69
N HIS A 59 15.07 4.58 8.37
CA HIS A 59 15.66 5.48 9.36
C HIS A 59 14.67 5.94 10.44
N ALA A 60 13.40 6.15 10.06
CA ALA A 60 12.32 6.47 11.00
C ALA A 60 11.96 5.25 11.87
N GLU A 61 11.82 4.07 11.25
CA GLU A 61 11.55 2.80 11.94
C GLU A 61 12.62 2.44 12.98
N LEU A 62 13.91 2.61 12.66
CA LEU A 62 15.02 2.39 13.60
C LEU A 62 14.91 3.28 14.85
N ARG A 63 14.29 4.45 14.73
CA ARG A 63 14.05 5.39 15.83
C ARG A 63 12.67 5.23 16.47
N ARG A 64 11.89 4.22 16.04
CA ARG A 64 10.50 3.98 16.46
C ARG A 64 9.60 5.20 16.26
N MET A 65 9.84 5.96 15.20
CA MET A 65 9.05 7.12 14.80
C MET A 65 8.42 6.88 13.43
N THR A 66 7.31 7.56 13.15
CA THR A 66 6.77 7.63 11.79
C THR A 66 7.63 8.56 10.92
N VAL A 67 7.52 8.42 9.59
CA VAL A 67 8.21 9.35 8.66
C VAL A 67 7.73 10.79 8.85
N LEU A 68 6.45 11.00 9.21
CA LEU A 68 5.89 12.32 9.50
C LEU A 68 6.54 12.99 10.71
N GLU A 69 6.92 12.21 11.73
CA GLU A 69 7.61 12.71 12.93
C GLU A 69 9.11 12.88 12.70
N TYR A 70 9.74 11.91 12.03
CA TYR A 70 11.20 11.90 11.82
C TYR A 70 11.67 12.89 10.76
N ALA A 71 10.94 12.97 9.64
CA ALA A 71 11.31 13.76 8.46
C ALA A 71 10.04 14.36 7.81
N PRO A 72 9.38 15.33 8.48
CA PRO A 72 8.11 15.90 8.01
C PRO A 72 8.20 16.55 6.62
N ASP A 73 9.38 17.04 6.22
CA ASP A 73 9.59 17.71 4.93
C ASP A 73 10.14 16.75 3.86
N SER A 74 10.17 15.45 4.13
CA SER A 74 10.61 14.45 3.14
C SER A 74 9.53 14.21 2.08
N LYS A 75 9.95 13.87 0.86
CA LYS A 75 9.04 13.45 -0.21
C LYS A 75 8.14 12.28 0.23
N GLN A 76 8.69 11.37 1.04
CA GLN A 76 7.95 10.25 1.59
C GLN A 76 6.87 10.68 2.60
N ALA A 77 7.12 11.71 3.41
CA ALA A 77 6.09 12.31 4.26
C ALA A 77 4.94 12.87 3.42
N ASP A 78 5.23 13.54 2.30
CA ASP A 78 4.20 14.03 1.39
C ASP A 78 3.41 12.91 0.72
N HIS A 79 4.04 11.77 0.40
CA HIS A 79 3.33 10.59 -0.07
C HIS A 79 2.31 10.10 0.95
N TYR A 80 2.68 10.05 2.24
CA TYR A 80 1.76 9.63 3.31
C TYR A 80 0.65 10.65 3.61
N ARG A 81 0.87 11.95 3.36
CA ARG A 81 -0.18 12.98 3.51
C ARG A 81 -1.24 12.93 2.41
N ASN A 82 -0.86 12.44 1.23
CA ASN A 82 -1.72 12.36 0.06
C ASN A 82 -2.37 10.97 -0.13
N LEU A 83 -2.16 10.05 0.83
CA LEU A 83 -2.80 8.73 0.90
C LEU A 83 -4.17 8.80 1.57
#